data_AF-A0A5N8WSA0-F1
#
_entry.id   AF-A0A5N8WSA0-F1
#
_cell.length_a   1.000
_cell.length_b   1.000
_cell.length_c   1.000
_cell.angle_alpha   90.00
_cell.angle_beta   90.00
_cell.angle_gamma   90.00
#
_symmetry.space_group_name_H-M   'P 1'
#
loop_
_entity.id
_entity.type
_entity.pdbx_description
1 polymer ?
#
loop_
_entity_poly.entity_id
_entity_poly.type
_entity_poly.pdbx_seq_one_letter_code
_entity_poly.pdbx_strand_id
1 'polypeptide(L)'
;MTADGWAKTVRQQIGLGRVLPLGGPRDGAWITEKAAGSVLRRAAGSTRGLRLGALRISLIDPDAPYDPAVPPPPSALPPGPLRVGADFLASADPTAPAAEPLPATAARLRAALAAAARERLGLTVSEVDLRVTGLLDADEDAAIPAADAGQADGEPVPEPPGDGEESRVAAAALSVPGVTRLTGALGGLGRAVHIETGPALPRRHVRVEVAVTATERALDVARAVRTAVGKALPDHPSVAVVVTAVD
;
A
#
# COMPACT_ATOMS: atom_id res chain seq x y z
N MET A 1 -14.77 -24.96 15.04
CA MET A 1 -13.51 -24.63 14.34
C MET A 1 -13.54 -23.18 13.82
N THR A 2 -13.72 -22.18 14.69
CA THR A 2 -14.01 -20.79 14.31
C THR A 2 -13.05 -19.75 14.92
N ALA A 3 -12.23 -20.14 15.91
CA ALA A 3 -11.31 -19.22 16.59
C ALA A 3 -10.00 -18.99 15.80
N ASP A 4 -9.42 -20.04 15.21
CA ASP A 4 -8.11 -19.94 14.53
C ASP A 4 -8.19 -19.19 13.19
N GLY A 5 -9.28 -19.37 12.44
CA GLY A 5 -9.51 -18.62 11.20
C GLY A 5 -9.65 -17.12 11.45
N TRP A 6 -10.43 -16.73 12.46
CA TRP A 6 -10.60 -15.34 12.85
C TRP A 6 -9.30 -14.73 13.39
N ALA A 7 -8.55 -15.46 14.22
CA ALA A 7 -7.24 -15.01 14.70
C ALA A 7 -6.19 -14.89 13.58
N LYS A 8 -6.25 -15.70 12.52
CA LYS A 8 -5.40 -15.56 11.33
C LYS A 8 -5.79 -14.32 10.52
N THR A 9 -7.08 -14.10 10.29
CA THR A 9 -7.59 -12.91 9.58
C THR A 9 -7.26 -11.62 10.32
N VAL A 10 -7.48 -11.54 11.63
CA VAL A 10 -7.16 -10.36 12.44
C VAL A 10 -5.65 -10.10 12.45
N ARG A 11 -4.80 -11.14 12.54
CA ARG A 11 -3.34 -10.99 12.42
C ARG A 11 -2.92 -10.50 11.03
N GLN A 12 -3.53 -11.01 9.97
CA GLN A 12 -3.29 -10.52 8.61
C GLN A 12 -3.69 -9.05 8.47
N GLN A 13 -4.86 -8.66 9.00
CA GLN A 13 -5.34 -7.28 8.98
C GLN A 13 -4.45 -6.33 9.80
N ILE A 14 -3.96 -6.76 10.98
CA ILE A 14 -2.99 -6.00 11.79
C ILE A 14 -1.64 -5.88 11.06
N GLY A 15 -1.23 -6.92 10.33
CA GLY A 15 0.00 -6.92 9.55
C GLY A 15 -0.01 -5.95 8.34
N LEU A 16 -1.19 -5.62 7.81
CA LEU A 16 -1.33 -4.69 6.67
C LEU A 16 -1.27 -3.21 7.07
N GLY A 17 -1.50 -2.89 8.33
CA GLY A 17 -1.62 -1.52 8.82
C GLY A 17 -2.90 -0.83 8.33
N ARG A 18 -2.90 0.51 8.32
CA ARG A 18 -4.05 1.30 7.84
C ARG A 18 -4.19 1.20 6.32
N VAL A 19 -5.38 1.50 5.81
CA VAL A 19 -5.63 1.59 4.36
C VAL A 19 -5.58 3.07 3.97
N LEU A 20 -4.62 3.44 3.13
CA LEU A 20 -4.31 4.82 2.75
C LEU A 20 -4.96 5.18 1.41
N PRO A 21 -5.44 6.42 1.22
CA PRO A 21 -5.95 6.85 -0.08
C PRO A 21 -4.83 6.83 -1.13
N LEU A 22 -5.12 6.27 -2.31
CA LEU A 22 -4.21 6.22 -3.44
C LEU A 22 -4.74 7.16 -4.53
N GLY A 23 -3.98 8.23 -4.81
CA GLY A 23 -4.43 9.31 -5.69
C GLY A 23 -5.35 10.31 -4.99
N GLY A 24 -6.31 10.84 -5.73
CA GLY A 24 -7.30 11.83 -5.28
C GLY A 24 -8.67 11.23 -4.95
N PRO A 25 -9.61 12.02 -4.41
CA PRO A 25 -10.91 11.55 -3.92
C PRO A 25 -11.79 10.87 -4.97
N ARG A 26 -11.54 11.13 -6.27
CA ARG A 26 -12.30 10.54 -7.38
C ARG A 26 -11.74 9.22 -7.90
N ASP A 27 -10.56 8.84 -7.48
CA ASP A 27 -9.86 7.67 -8.01
C ASP A 27 -10.45 6.35 -7.50
N GLY A 28 -11.10 6.36 -6.33
CA GLY A 28 -11.66 5.14 -5.74
C GLY A 28 -10.62 4.05 -5.52
N ALA A 29 -9.39 4.46 -5.21
CA ALA A 29 -8.24 3.59 -5.01
C ALA A 29 -7.63 3.81 -3.63
N TRP A 30 -7.17 2.72 -3.04
CA TRP A 30 -6.49 2.70 -1.75
C TRP A 30 -5.31 1.74 -1.78
N ILE A 31 -4.37 1.91 -0.85
CA ILE A 31 -3.21 1.02 -0.67
C ILE A 31 -2.99 0.75 0.82
N THR A 32 -2.60 -0.46 1.17
CA THR A 32 -2.25 -0.76 2.57
C THR A 32 -0.96 -0.04 2.98
N GLU A 33 -0.87 0.38 4.24
CA GLU A 33 0.32 1.03 4.80
C GLU A 33 1.56 0.12 4.69
N LYS A 34 1.38 -1.21 4.79
CA LYS A 34 2.43 -2.19 4.51
C LYS A 34 2.94 -2.13 3.07
N ALA A 35 2.04 -2.12 2.07
CA ALA A 35 2.42 -2.09 0.66
C ALA A 35 3.08 -0.76 0.27
N ALA A 36 2.54 0.37 0.75
CA ALA A 36 3.18 1.67 0.55
C ALA A 36 4.56 1.72 1.25
N GLY A 37 4.63 1.23 2.49
CA GLY A 37 5.85 1.19 3.28
C GLY A 37 6.96 0.36 2.65
N SER A 38 6.65 -0.78 2.03
CA SER A 38 7.67 -1.61 1.36
C SER A 38 8.35 -0.89 0.19
N VAL A 39 7.58 -0.12 -0.59
CA VAL A 39 8.10 0.68 -1.71
C VAL A 39 8.94 1.84 -1.21
N LEU A 40 8.46 2.58 -0.20
CA LEU A 40 9.20 3.70 0.40
C LEU A 40 10.50 3.25 1.08
N ARG A 41 10.49 2.08 1.76
CA ARG A 41 11.69 1.50 2.36
C ARG A 41 12.72 1.08 1.31
N ARG A 42 12.31 0.49 0.19
CA ARG A 42 13.20 0.19 -0.96
C ARG A 42 13.85 1.45 -1.52
N ALA A 43 13.08 2.53 -1.68
CA ALA A 43 13.61 3.81 -2.15
C ALA A 43 14.63 4.41 -1.17
N ALA A 44 14.33 4.38 0.14
CA ALA A 44 15.26 4.84 1.16
C ALA A 44 16.54 3.99 1.23
N GLY A 45 16.43 2.65 1.10
CA GLY A 45 17.58 1.74 1.08
C GLY A 45 18.51 1.93 -0.12
N SER A 46 18.05 2.60 -1.17
CA SER A 46 18.89 2.99 -2.31
C SER A 46 19.68 4.29 -2.05
N THR A 47 19.43 4.96 -0.91
CA THR A 47 20.11 6.19 -0.51
C THR A 47 21.32 5.86 0.35
N ARG A 48 22.52 6.19 -0.13
CA ARG A 48 23.78 5.96 0.60
C ARG A 48 23.91 6.78 1.88
N GLY A 49 24.63 6.23 2.86
CA GLY A 49 25.05 6.94 4.07
C GLY A 49 23.96 7.09 5.14
N LEU A 50 22.91 6.28 5.09
CA LEU A 50 21.84 6.30 6.09
C LEU A 50 21.25 4.92 6.35
N ARG A 51 20.64 4.75 7.52
CA ARG A 51 19.77 3.61 7.86
C ARG A 51 18.39 4.13 8.22
N LEU A 52 17.37 3.70 7.46
CA LEU A 52 15.98 4.08 7.72
C LEU A 52 15.44 3.33 8.94
N GLY A 53 14.83 4.05 9.88
CA GLY A 53 14.17 3.52 11.07
C GLY A 53 12.66 3.38 10.89
N ALA A 54 11.91 3.94 11.85
CA ALA A 54 10.46 3.99 11.79
C ALA A 54 9.99 4.79 10.57
N LEU A 55 8.91 4.32 9.94
CA LEU A 55 8.25 4.97 8.81
C LEU A 55 6.75 4.99 9.10
N ARG A 56 6.11 6.12 8.90
CA ARG A 56 4.68 6.34 9.15
C ARG A 56 4.09 7.17 8.02
N ILE A 57 2.84 6.88 7.67
CA ILE A 57 2.07 7.68 6.73
C ILE A 57 0.79 8.12 7.44
N SER A 58 0.48 9.42 7.38
CA SER A 58 -0.70 9.99 8.02
C SER A 58 -1.35 11.04 7.13
N LEU A 59 -2.62 11.32 7.38
CA LEU A 59 -3.28 12.49 6.82
C LEU A 59 -2.72 13.76 7.48
N ILE A 60 -2.55 14.85 6.73
CA ILE A 60 -2.07 16.13 7.29
C ILE A 60 -3.16 16.76 8.15
N ASP A 61 -4.39 16.80 7.63
CA ASP A 61 -5.53 17.38 8.32
C ASP A 61 -6.63 16.31 8.45
N PRO A 62 -6.72 15.62 9.60
CA PRO A 62 -7.75 14.62 9.83
C PRO A 62 -9.15 15.20 10.00
N ASP A 63 -9.26 16.49 10.30
CA ASP A 63 -10.53 17.17 10.61
C ASP A 63 -11.19 17.77 9.36
N ALA A 64 -10.43 17.93 8.26
CA ALA A 64 -10.94 18.38 6.96
C ALA A 64 -10.69 17.36 5.81
N PRO A 65 -11.23 16.13 5.92
CA PRO A 65 -11.08 15.13 4.87
C PRO A 65 -11.82 15.49 3.58
N TYR A 66 -11.36 14.97 2.44
CA TYR A 66 -12.12 15.05 1.18
C TYR A 66 -13.11 13.90 1.07
N ASP A 67 -14.29 14.18 0.51
CA ASP A 67 -15.31 13.16 0.29
C ASP A 67 -14.90 12.17 -0.80
N PRO A 68 -14.88 10.84 -0.52
CA PRO A 68 -14.57 9.83 -1.51
C PRO A 68 -15.72 9.64 -2.50
N ALA A 69 -15.40 9.49 -3.79
CA ALA A 69 -16.40 9.28 -4.85
C ALA A 69 -17.04 7.88 -4.85
N VAL A 70 -16.50 6.95 -4.06
CA VAL A 70 -17.03 5.59 -3.87
C VAL A 70 -16.94 5.24 -2.38
N PRO A 71 -17.80 4.34 -1.86
CA PRO A 71 -17.70 3.86 -0.49
C PRO A 71 -16.26 3.42 -0.14
N PRO A 72 -15.69 3.91 0.97
CA PRO A 72 -14.34 3.55 1.36
C PRO A 72 -14.29 2.10 1.90
N PRO A 73 -13.17 1.39 1.71
CA PRO A 73 -12.99 0.08 2.33
C PRO A 73 -12.88 0.20 3.86
N PRO A 74 -13.08 -0.90 4.61
CA PRO A 74 -12.93 -0.91 6.06
C PRO A 74 -11.57 -0.37 6.50
N SER A 75 -11.56 0.48 7.53
CA SER A 75 -10.36 1.09 8.10
C SER A 75 -9.57 2.00 7.14
N ALA A 76 -10.20 2.47 6.05
CA ALA A 76 -9.60 3.45 5.17
C ALA A 76 -9.49 4.81 5.85
N LEU A 77 -8.32 5.44 5.70
CA LEU A 77 -8.20 6.87 5.86
C LEU A 77 -8.99 7.56 4.74
N PRO A 78 -9.68 8.67 5.05
CA PRO A 78 -10.35 9.44 4.03
C PRO A 78 -9.33 10.08 3.07
N PRO A 79 -9.71 10.32 1.80
CA PRO A 79 -8.85 11.02 0.86
C PRO A 79 -8.41 12.40 1.35
N GLY A 80 -7.15 12.74 1.09
CA GLY A 80 -6.59 14.06 1.38
C GLY A 80 -5.07 14.06 1.36
N PRO A 81 -4.44 15.22 1.61
CA PRO A 81 -2.99 15.37 1.58
C PRO A 81 -2.31 14.54 2.67
N LEU A 82 -1.33 13.73 2.28
CA LEU A 82 -0.60 12.85 3.18
C LEU A 82 0.74 13.44 3.60
N ARG A 83 1.16 13.07 4.81
CA ARG A 83 2.49 13.26 5.37
C ARG A 83 3.19 11.92 5.49
N VAL A 84 4.46 11.88 5.09
CA VAL A 84 5.36 10.77 5.35
C VAL A 84 6.31 11.19 6.48
N GLY A 85 6.24 10.50 7.62
CA GLY A 85 7.18 10.65 8.73
C GLY A 85 8.21 9.53 8.73
N ALA A 86 9.49 9.86 8.82
CA ALA A 86 10.55 8.85 8.89
C ALA A 86 11.67 9.22 9.87
N ASP A 87 12.09 8.22 10.63
CA ASP A 87 13.32 8.28 11.43
C ASP A 87 14.48 7.74 10.60
N PHE A 88 15.67 8.31 10.76
CA PHE A 88 16.88 7.76 10.17
C PHE A 88 18.13 8.02 11.00
N LEU A 89 19.10 7.12 10.84
CA LEU A 89 20.46 7.32 11.30
C LEU A 89 21.31 7.77 10.11
N ALA A 90 22.16 8.76 10.32
CA ALA A 90 23.09 9.24 9.29
C ALA A 90 24.49 8.69 9.57
N SER A 91 25.23 8.30 8.54
CA SER A 91 26.65 8.00 8.69
C SER A 91 27.39 9.27 9.12
N ALA A 92 28.25 9.13 10.13
CA ALA A 92 29.07 10.22 10.64
C ALA A 92 30.55 10.06 10.33
N ASP A 93 30.96 9.11 9.48
CA ASP A 93 32.38 8.87 9.17
C ASP A 93 33.03 10.15 8.60
N PRO A 94 33.82 10.87 9.41
CA PRO A 94 34.43 12.12 9.01
C PRO A 94 35.70 11.89 8.17
N THR A 95 36.14 10.64 8.04
CA THR A 95 37.32 10.22 7.29
C THR A 95 36.97 9.74 5.88
N ALA A 96 35.69 9.47 5.62
CA ALA A 96 35.20 9.20 4.27
C ALA A 96 35.39 10.46 3.40
N PRO A 97 36.09 10.38 2.25
CA PRO A 97 36.34 11.51 1.36
C PRO A 97 35.08 12.09 0.67
N ALA A 98 33.89 11.61 1.07
CA ALA A 98 32.57 12.04 0.62
C ALA A 98 31.56 12.19 1.78
N ALA A 99 32.02 12.45 3.02
CA ALA A 99 31.14 12.68 4.17
C ALA A 99 30.20 13.88 3.89
N GLU A 100 28.94 13.58 3.59
CA GLU A 100 27.95 14.59 3.22
C GLU A 100 27.34 15.22 4.49
N PRO A 101 27.14 16.56 4.54
CA PRO A 101 26.48 17.20 5.68
C PRO A 101 25.09 16.62 5.92
N LEU A 102 24.73 16.45 7.20
CA LEU A 102 23.43 15.90 7.62
C LEU A 102 22.21 16.52 6.92
N PRO A 103 22.12 17.86 6.73
CA PRO A 103 21.00 18.46 5.99
C PRO A 103 20.90 17.99 4.54
N ALA A 104 22.04 17.76 3.88
CA ALA A 104 22.08 17.31 2.49
C ALA A 104 21.71 15.81 2.37
N THR A 105 22.17 14.97 3.31
CA THR A 105 21.67 13.58 3.46
C THR A 105 20.15 13.54 3.69
N ALA A 106 19.62 14.40 4.57
CA ALA A 106 18.18 14.52 4.80
C ALA A 106 17.43 14.99 3.55
N ALA A 107 17.98 15.95 2.80
CA ALA A 107 17.38 16.42 1.55
C ALA A 107 17.30 15.32 0.49
N ARG A 108 18.36 14.50 0.35
CA ARG A 108 18.37 13.34 -0.54
C ARG A 108 17.33 12.30 -0.15
N LEU A 109 17.25 11.94 1.14
CA LEU A 109 16.23 11.01 1.63
C LEU A 109 14.81 11.55 1.39
N ARG A 110 14.60 12.85 1.66
CA ARG A 110 13.33 13.54 1.41
C ARG A 110 12.93 13.45 -0.06
N ALA A 111 13.86 13.74 -0.96
CA ALA A 111 13.63 13.67 -2.40
C ALA A 111 13.33 12.24 -2.85
N ALA A 112 14.06 11.23 -2.36
CA ALA A 112 13.84 9.83 -2.69
C ALA A 112 12.46 9.33 -2.24
N LEU A 113 12.04 9.64 -1.01
CA LEU A 113 10.72 9.28 -0.49
C LEU A 113 9.59 9.99 -1.26
N ALA A 114 9.73 11.29 -1.52
CA ALA A 114 8.75 12.06 -2.29
C ALA A 114 8.63 11.55 -3.73
N ALA A 115 9.75 11.25 -4.39
CA ALA A 115 9.76 10.67 -5.74
C ALA A 115 9.09 9.30 -5.76
N ALA A 116 9.44 8.39 -4.85
CA ALA A 116 8.80 7.08 -4.77
C ALA A 116 7.29 7.17 -4.50
N ALA A 117 6.88 8.03 -3.57
CA ALA A 117 5.46 8.28 -3.28
C ALA A 117 4.71 8.79 -4.51
N ARG A 118 5.28 9.75 -5.25
CA ARG A 118 4.64 10.34 -6.44
C ARG A 118 4.67 9.41 -7.64
N GLU A 119 5.83 8.88 -7.99
CA GLU A 119 6.11 8.23 -9.27
C GLU A 119 5.84 6.73 -9.27
N ARG A 120 6.04 6.05 -8.13
CA ARG A 120 5.88 4.59 -8.03
C ARG A 120 4.53 4.22 -7.44
N LEU A 121 4.07 4.98 -6.45
CA LEU A 121 2.78 4.73 -5.80
C LEU A 121 1.67 5.58 -6.42
N GLY A 122 1.87 6.89 -6.50
CA GLY A 122 0.81 7.86 -6.78
C GLY A 122 0.06 8.32 -5.53
N LEU A 123 0.73 8.34 -4.39
CA LEU A 123 0.21 8.96 -3.18
C LEU A 123 0.24 10.48 -3.31
N THR A 124 -0.79 11.15 -2.78
CA THR A 124 -0.86 12.61 -2.68
C THR A 124 -0.09 13.09 -1.45
N VAL A 125 1.23 12.90 -1.45
CA VAL A 125 2.11 13.35 -0.36
C VAL A 125 2.46 14.82 -0.56
N SER A 126 2.25 15.64 0.47
CA SER A 126 2.64 17.07 0.45
C SER A 126 3.70 17.41 1.48
N GLU A 127 3.90 16.57 2.50
CA GLU A 127 4.92 16.76 3.52
C GLU A 127 5.75 15.49 3.75
N VAL A 128 7.05 15.68 3.95
CA VAL A 128 7.97 14.60 4.32
C VAL A 128 8.83 15.08 5.49
N ASP A 129 8.47 14.57 6.67
CA ASP A 129 9.07 14.90 7.96
C ASP A 129 10.13 13.87 8.31
N LEU A 130 11.37 14.33 8.47
CA LEU A 130 12.50 13.48 8.76
C LEU A 130 13.06 13.81 10.14
N ARG A 131 13.24 12.78 10.97
CA ARG A 131 13.88 12.89 12.28
C ARG A 131 15.19 12.11 12.26
N VAL A 132 16.28 12.79 12.62
CA VAL A 132 17.57 12.14 12.83
C VAL A 132 17.55 11.57 14.24
N THR A 133 17.69 10.25 14.36
CA THR A 133 17.65 9.55 15.65
C THR A 133 19.03 9.16 16.17
N GLY A 134 20.07 9.37 15.38
CA GLY A 134 21.45 9.07 15.76
C GLY A 134 22.40 9.09 14.57
N LEU A 135 23.66 8.80 14.86
CA LEU A 135 24.76 8.74 13.91
C LEU A 135 25.30 7.30 13.87
N LEU A 136 25.61 6.79 12.69
CA LEU A 136 26.26 5.48 12.52
C LEU A 136 27.77 5.68 12.64
N ASP A 137 28.40 4.94 13.54
CA ASP A 137 29.86 4.78 13.59
C ASP A 137 30.31 3.77 12.52
N ALA A 138 31.53 3.93 12.01
CA ALA A 138 32.08 3.10 10.93
C ALA A 138 32.15 1.59 11.25
N ASP A 139 32.09 1.23 12.54
CA ASP A 139 32.21 -0.15 13.03
C ASP A 139 30.86 -0.80 13.41
N GLU A 140 29.72 -0.10 13.26
CA GLU A 140 28.37 -0.70 13.46
C GLU A 140 27.85 -1.45 12.22
N ASP A 141 28.75 -2.07 11.46
CA ASP A 141 28.46 -2.92 10.31
C ASP A 141 28.41 -4.41 10.73
N ALA A 142 27.70 -4.73 11.82
CA ALA A 142 27.45 -6.12 12.21
C ALA A 142 26.27 -6.25 13.19
N ALA A 143 25.03 -6.22 12.67
CA ALA A 143 23.93 -7.06 13.16
C ALA A 143 22.70 -6.88 12.28
N ILE A 144 22.59 -7.73 11.26
CA ILE A 144 21.28 -8.07 10.69
C ILE A 144 20.75 -9.20 11.59
N PRO A 145 19.67 -9.03 12.37
CA PRO A 145 18.88 -10.19 12.73
C PRO A 145 18.26 -10.69 11.43
N ALA A 146 18.75 -11.83 10.95
CA ALA A 146 18.12 -12.58 9.88
C ALA A 146 16.67 -12.82 10.30
N ALA A 147 15.74 -12.10 9.68
CA ALA A 147 14.34 -12.45 9.75
C ALA A 147 14.17 -13.72 8.93
N ASP A 148 13.90 -14.79 9.65
CA ASP A 148 13.61 -16.14 9.20
C ASP A 148 12.72 -16.13 7.95
N ALA A 149 13.27 -16.63 6.84
CA ALA A 149 12.54 -16.84 5.61
C ALA A 149 12.23 -18.33 5.51
N GLY A 150 10.95 -18.68 5.64
CA GLY A 150 10.48 -19.97 5.14
C GLY A 150 9.36 -20.63 5.94
N GLN A 151 8.13 -20.15 5.76
CA GLN A 151 6.98 -21.04 5.71
C GLN A 151 6.00 -20.52 4.67
N ALA A 152 6.18 -21.06 3.45
CA ALA A 152 5.14 -21.09 2.45
C ALA A 152 4.08 -22.09 2.95
N ASP A 153 3.13 -21.61 3.74
CA ASP A 153 1.90 -22.34 4.01
C ASP A 153 1.14 -22.43 2.69
N GLY A 154 0.90 -23.67 2.25
CA GLY A 154 0.13 -23.99 1.07
C GLY A 154 -1.18 -23.22 1.03
N GLU A 155 -1.28 -22.34 0.04
CA GLU A 155 -2.51 -21.66 -0.31
C GLU A 155 -3.51 -22.75 -0.74
N PRO A 156 -4.73 -22.80 -0.14
CA PRO A 156 -5.75 -23.67 -0.67
C PRO A 156 -6.00 -23.24 -2.10
N VAL A 157 -5.85 -24.19 -3.03
CA VAL A 157 -6.22 -24.02 -4.43
C VAL A 157 -7.62 -23.42 -4.47
N PRO A 158 -7.82 -22.23 -5.05
CA PRO A 158 -9.16 -21.66 -5.16
C PRO A 158 -10.03 -22.67 -5.92
N GLU A 159 -11.19 -22.96 -5.35
CA GLU A 159 -12.22 -23.74 -6.03
C GLU A 159 -12.45 -23.15 -7.43
N PRO A 160 -12.71 -24.01 -8.45
CA PRO A 160 -12.86 -23.56 -9.82
C PRO A 160 -13.91 -22.43 -9.88
N PRO A 161 -13.68 -21.37 -10.69
CA PRO A 161 -14.58 -20.25 -10.73
C PRO A 161 -15.95 -20.72 -11.20
N GLY A 162 -16.93 -20.70 -10.29
CA GLY A 162 -18.32 -20.81 -10.68
C GLY A 162 -18.71 -19.61 -11.55
N ASP A 163 -19.76 -19.76 -12.33
CA ASP A 163 -20.23 -18.85 -13.40
C ASP A 163 -20.78 -17.48 -12.88
N GLY A 164 -20.46 -17.16 -11.62
CA GLY A 164 -20.97 -16.01 -10.87
C GLY A 164 -20.33 -14.68 -11.22
N GLU A 165 -20.95 -13.62 -10.75
CA GLU A 165 -20.52 -12.23 -10.98
C GLU A 165 -19.11 -11.95 -10.42
N GLU A 166 -18.77 -12.58 -9.29
CA GLU A 166 -17.46 -12.45 -8.65
C GLU A 166 -16.33 -12.98 -9.54
N SER A 167 -16.56 -14.10 -10.23
CA SER A 167 -15.61 -14.66 -11.18
C SER A 167 -15.39 -13.74 -12.38
N ARG A 168 -16.44 -13.05 -12.86
CA ARG A 168 -16.32 -12.04 -13.92
C ARG A 168 -15.51 -10.82 -13.46
N VAL A 169 -15.76 -10.35 -12.24
CA VAL A 169 -14.97 -9.25 -11.64
C VAL A 169 -13.52 -9.66 -11.45
N ALA A 170 -13.27 -10.86 -10.92
CA ALA A 170 -11.93 -11.42 -10.72
C ALA A 170 -11.16 -11.51 -12.05
N ALA A 171 -11.79 -12.07 -13.08
CA ALA A 171 -11.20 -12.17 -14.42
C ALA A 171 -10.91 -10.78 -15.02
N ALA A 172 -11.83 -9.83 -14.88
CA ALA A 172 -11.64 -8.47 -15.36
C ALA A 172 -10.46 -7.77 -14.66
N ALA A 173 -10.32 -7.91 -13.34
CA ALA A 173 -9.20 -7.37 -12.61
C ALA A 173 -7.85 -8.01 -13.01
N LEU A 174 -7.81 -9.35 -13.12
CA LEU A 174 -6.62 -10.09 -13.53
C LEU A 174 -6.21 -9.83 -14.99
N SER A 175 -7.14 -9.40 -15.84
CA SER A 175 -6.85 -9.05 -17.23
C SER A 175 -6.07 -7.72 -17.38
N VAL A 176 -5.98 -6.93 -16.32
CA VAL A 176 -5.30 -5.63 -16.35
C VAL A 176 -3.78 -5.81 -16.25
N PRO A 177 -3.00 -5.31 -17.22
CA PRO A 177 -1.55 -5.29 -17.12
C PRO A 177 -1.09 -4.58 -15.85
N GLY A 178 -0.15 -5.19 -15.13
CA GLY A 178 0.35 -4.69 -13.86
C GLY A 178 -0.33 -5.32 -12.62
N VAL A 179 -1.40 -6.11 -12.79
CA VAL A 179 -1.95 -6.93 -11.69
C VAL A 179 -1.23 -8.27 -11.64
N THR A 180 -0.64 -8.60 -10.49
CA THR A 180 0.09 -9.88 -10.31
C THR A 180 -0.81 -10.98 -9.77
N ARG A 181 -1.72 -10.64 -8.84
CA ARG A 181 -2.71 -11.56 -8.28
C ARG A 181 -3.85 -10.80 -7.60
N LEU A 182 -4.94 -11.51 -7.35
CA LEU A 182 -5.98 -11.08 -6.41
C LEU A 182 -5.56 -11.43 -4.98
N THR A 183 -5.99 -10.64 -4.00
CA THR A 183 -5.65 -10.83 -2.59
C THR A 183 -6.91 -10.74 -1.74
N GLY A 184 -7.08 -11.53 -0.69
CA GLY A 184 -8.32 -11.51 0.13
C GLY A 184 -8.09 -11.13 1.59
N ALA A 185 -7.32 -10.07 1.84
CA ALA A 185 -6.74 -9.79 3.14
C ALA A 185 -7.62 -8.92 4.06
N LEU A 186 -8.53 -8.11 3.51
CA LEU A 186 -9.44 -7.25 4.28
C LEU A 186 -10.85 -7.85 4.46
N GLY A 187 -11.15 -8.95 3.78
CA GLY A 187 -12.49 -9.52 3.64
C GLY A 187 -12.95 -10.56 4.66
N GLY A 188 -12.18 -10.86 5.72
CA GLY A 188 -12.57 -11.83 6.74
C GLY A 188 -12.42 -13.32 6.33
N LEU A 189 -12.68 -13.62 5.07
CA LEU A 189 -12.83 -14.97 4.50
C LEU A 189 -11.82 -15.29 3.39
N GLY A 190 -10.75 -14.50 3.21
CA GLY A 190 -9.81 -14.72 2.10
C GLY A 190 -10.36 -14.35 0.72
N ARG A 191 -11.50 -13.66 0.65
CA ARG A 191 -12.17 -13.26 -0.59
C ARG A 191 -11.60 -11.94 -1.11
N ALA A 192 -11.19 -11.93 -2.38
CA ALA A 192 -10.62 -10.75 -3.01
C ALA A 192 -11.65 -9.82 -3.66
N VAL A 193 -12.87 -10.31 -3.88
CA VAL A 193 -13.97 -9.57 -4.49
C VAL A 193 -15.14 -9.54 -3.51
N HIS A 194 -15.63 -8.34 -3.23
CA HIS A 194 -16.82 -8.11 -2.44
C HIS A 194 -17.83 -7.32 -3.25
N ILE A 195 -19.04 -7.85 -3.38
CA ILE A 195 -20.15 -7.18 -4.05
C ILE A 195 -21.19 -6.85 -2.98
N GLU A 196 -21.43 -5.57 -2.78
CA GLU A 196 -22.33 -5.04 -1.76
C GLU A 196 -23.50 -4.30 -2.44
N THR A 197 -24.71 -4.58 -1.94
CA THR A 197 -25.95 -3.91 -2.34
C THR A 197 -26.73 -3.55 -1.09
N GLY A 198 -27.38 -2.39 -1.07
CA GLY A 198 -28.23 -2.00 0.05
C GLY A 198 -28.76 -0.59 -0.07
N PRO A 199 -29.75 -0.21 0.77
CA PRO A 199 -30.41 1.09 0.70
C PRO A 199 -29.48 2.28 1.04
N ALA A 200 -28.37 2.03 1.73
CA ALA A 200 -27.36 3.04 2.05
C ALA A 200 -26.40 3.34 0.88
N LEU A 201 -26.47 2.57 -0.22
CA LEU A 201 -25.62 2.73 -1.38
C LEU A 201 -26.42 3.28 -2.56
N PRO A 202 -25.93 4.32 -3.26
CA PRO A 202 -26.64 4.90 -4.40
C PRO A 202 -26.73 3.93 -5.60
N ARG A 203 -25.83 2.95 -5.66
CA ARG A 203 -25.76 1.86 -6.63
C ARG A 203 -24.98 0.71 -6.03
N ARG A 204 -25.01 -0.46 -6.67
CA ARG A 204 -24.17 -1.60 -6.30
C ARG A 204 -22.69 -1.18 -6.17
N HIS A 205 -22.02 -1.75 -5.18
CA HIS A 205 -20.63 -1.46 -4.87
C HIS A 205 -19.78 -2.73 -4.99
N VAL A 206 -18.64 -2.61 -5.66
CA VAL A 206 -17.65 -3.67 -5.77
C VAL A 206 -16.36 -3.19 -5.12
N ARG A 207 -15.87 -3.94 -4.15
CA ARG A 207 -14.50 -3.79 -3.64
C ARG A 207 -13.65 -4.95 -4.16
N VAL A 208 -12.54 -4.61 -4.80
CA VAL A 208 -11.55 -5.59 -5.30
C VAL A 208 -10.19 -5.34 -4.64
N GLU A 209 -9.58 -6.40 -4.17
CA GLU A 209 -8.28 -6.40 -3.52
C GLU A 209 -7.24 -7.06 -4.44
N VAL A 210 -6.15 -6.35 -4.72
CA VAL A 210 -5.13 -6.76 -5.72
C VAL A 210 -3.71 -6.58 -5.19
N ALA A 211 -2.80 -7.39 -5.70
CA ALA A 211 -1.38 -7.10 -5.72
C ALA A 211 -0.97 -6.63 -7.12
N VAL A 212 -0.05 -5.67 -7.16
CA VAL A 212 0.43 -5.07 -8.42
C VAL A 212 1.94 -5.21 -8.55
N THR A 213 2.44 -5.09 -9.76
CA THR A 213 3.88 -5.06 -10.03
C THR A 213 4.49 -3.78 -9.43
N ALA A 214 5.80 -3.79 -9.20
CA ALA A 214 6.55 -2.56 -8.99
C ALA A 214 6.93 -1.84 -10.30
N THR A 215 6.71 -2.38 -11.50
CA THR A 215 7.17 -1.75 -12.76
C THR A 215 6.31 -0.56 -13.15
N GLU A 216 5.00 -0.69 -13.01
CA GLU A 216 4.04 0.39 -13.25
C GLU A 216 3.74 1.17 -11.97
N ARG A 217 3.23 2.40 -12.12
CA ARG A 217 2.75 3.19 -10.99
C ARG A 217 1.47 2.57 -10.44
N ALA A 218 1.43 2.26 -9.14
CA ALA A 218 0.32 1.55 -8.51
C ALA A 218 -1.05 2.23 -8.72
N LEU A 219 -1.11 3.56 -8.65
CA LEU A 219 -2.34 4.33 -8.93
C LEU A 219 -2.88 4.11 -10.35
N ASP A 220 -1.99 4.03 -11.34
CA ASP A 220 -2.41 3.90 -12.73
C ASP A 220 -2.96 2.49 -13.00
N VAL A 221 -2.35 1.46 -12.41
CA VAL A 221 -2.88 0.08 -12.40
C VAL A 221 -4.24 0.04 -11.68
N ALA A 222 -4.37 0.68 -10.51
CA ALA A 222 -5.63 0.70 -9.76
C ALA A 222 -6.76 1.38 -10.54
N ARG A 223 -6.48 2.48 -11.26
CA ARG A 223 -7.45 3.14 -12.15
C ARG A 223 -7.87 2.26 -13.32
N ALA A 224 -6.93 1.52 -13.90
CA ALA A 224 -7.20 0.56 -14.97
C ALA A 224 -8.09 -0.59 -14.46
N VAL A 225 -7.78 -1.17 -13.28
CA VAL A 225 -8.63 -2.17 -12.61
C VAL A 225 -10.03 -1.64 -12.36
N ARG A 226 -10.14 -0.44 -11.79
CA ARG A 226 -11.44 0.21 -11.54
C ARG A 226 -12.28 0.32 -12.80
N THR A 227 -11.65 0.72 -13.91
CA THR A 227 -12.30 0.85 -15.21
C THR A 227 -12.73 -0.49 -15.79
N ALA A 228 -11.87 -1.51 -15.72
CA ALA A 228 -12.16 -2.85 -16.21
C ALA A 228 -13.31 -3.50 -15.43
N VAL A 229 -13.24 -3.47 -14.10
CA VAL A 229 -14.27 -4.03 -13.22
C VAL A 229 -15.60 -3.29 -13.35
N GLY A 230 -15.60 -1.96 -13.49
CA GLY A 230 -16.81 -1.18 -13.69
C GLY A 230 -17.54 -1.47 -15.03
N LYS A 231 -16.85 -2.10 -15.98
CA LYS A 231 -17.41 -2.57 -17.26
C LYS A 231 -17.73 -4.06 -17.28
N ALA A 232 -17.28 -4.82 -16.28
CA ALA A 232 -17.46 -6.27 -16.21
C ALA A 232 -18.90 -6.69 -15.87
N LEU A 233 -19.69 -5.75 -15.33
CA LEU A 233 -21.06 -5.97 -14.87
C LEU A 233 -22.00 -4.97 -15.56
N PRO A 234 -23.21 -5.39 -15.97
CA PRO A 234 -24.10 -4.61 -16.83
C PRO A 234 -24.69 -3.37 -16.14
N ASP A 235 -24.74 -3.38 -14.82
CA ASP A 235 -25.28 -2.31 -13.97
C ASP A 235 -24.26 -1.20 -13.63
N HIS A 236 -23.02 -1.32 -14.12
CA HIS A 236 -21.94 -0.35 -13.90
C HIS A 236 -21.79 0.06 -12.42
N PRO A 237 -21.43 -0.89 -11.54
CA PRO A 237 -21.34 -0.63 -10.11
C PRO A 237 -20.25 0.42 -9.80
N SER A 238 -20.37 1.04 -8.63
CA SER A 238 -19.21 1.76 -8.07
C SER A 238 -18.11 0.76 -7.73
N VAL A 239 -16.86 1.13 -7.99
CA VAL A 239 -15.71 0.23 -7.76
C VAL A 239 -14.68 0.92 -6.87
N ALA A 240 -14.32 0.23 -5.77
CA ALA A 240 -13.17 0.53 -4.93
C ALA A 240 -12.07 -0.51 -5.17
N VAL A 241 -10.84 -0.05 -5.42
CA VAL A 241 -9.67 -0.92 -5.60
C VAL A 241 -8.73 -0.75 -4.42
N VAL A 242 -8.31 -1.86 -3.82
CA VAL A 242 -7.36 -1.85 -2.71
C VAL A 242 -6.10 -2.61 -3.09
N VAL A 243 -4.98 -1.90 -3.16
CA VAL A 243 -3.65 -2.46 -3.39
C VAL A 243 -3.11 -2.98 -2.06
N THR A 244 -2.95 -4.29 -1.94
CA THR A 244 -2.49 -4.92 -0.69
C THR A 244 -1.02 -5.31 -0.73
N ALA A 245 -0.41 -5.37 -1.92
CA ALA A 245 1.02 -5.60 -2.13
C ALA A 245 1.51 -4.93 -3.43
N VAL A 246 2.81 -4.61 -3.45
CA VAL A 246 3.56 -4.15 -4.62
C VAL A 246 4.79 -5.04 -4.73
N ASP A 247 4.78 -5.93 -5.72
CA ASP A 247 5.79 -6.98 -5.90
C ASP A 247 7.02 -6.44 -6.67
#